data_AF-A0A9R0WYU7-F1
#
_entry.id   AF-A0A9R0WYU7-F1
#
_cell.length_a   1.000
_cell.length_b   1.000
_cell.length_c   1.000
_cell.angle_alpha   90.00
_cell.angle_beta   90.00
_cell.angle_gamma   90.00
#
_symmetry.space_group_name_H-M   'P 1'
#
loop_
_entity.id
_entity.type
_entity.pdbx_description
1 polymer ?
#
loop_
_entity_poly.entity_id
_entity_poly.type
_entity_poly.pdbx_seq_one_letter_code
_entity_poly.pdbx_strand_id
1 'polypeptide(L)'
;MQAYFAKWGQDGIVDLKHELEQVLMFISCRCLLGYEIQEMMMEEIYSLFHELGKGLNFFSYLFPHMPTPTNQRRDKAHIRLKEIFTKIIRSRRSSNRAEEDVLQRLMDSKYKDGRSTTEAEISGIIMALVFAGKHSSTAASTWTGAFMLSNTKFLIAAMEEQKHIISKYENQIDYNALLEMDTLHRCIKEAMRMHTPSQMLIRKAHKNFKVQAKEGKEYDIPKGHNIVIPTALNNKLAHVYSNPHVYDPDRFGPGREEDKVGGKFSLTTFGGGRHICPAMAYAYFQIKLVWSHLLRNFELRLISPFPEADFSKLGQEPKGKVMISYKRH
;
A
#
# COMPACT_ATOMS: atom_id res chain seq x y z
N MET A 1 14.43 -8.20 -4.80
CA MET A 1 13.66 -9.44 -4.57
C MET A 1 14.58 -10.62 -4.32
N GLN A 2 15.26 -11.16 -5.34
CA GLN A 2 16.19 -12.30 -5.18
C GLN A 2 17.23 -12.07 -4.08
N ALA A 3 17.93 -10.92 -4.10
CA ALA A 3 18.91 -10.57 -3.07
C ALA A 3 18.31 -10.52 -1.66
N TYR A 4 17.11 -9.95 -1.50
CA TYR A 4 16.45 -9.85 -0.19
C TYR A 4 16.04 -11.23 0.35
N PHE A 5 15.43 -12.08 -0.49
CA PHE A 5 14.97 -13.40 -0.08
C PHE A 5 16.06 -14.47 -0.06
N ALA A 6 17.30 -14.16 -0.45
CA ALA A 6 18.44 -15.05 -0.27
C ALA A 6 18.66 -15.38 1.22
N LYS A 7 18.38 -14.42 2.12
CA LYS A 7 18.52 -14.57 3.57
C LYS A 7 17.60 -15.65 4.18
N TRP A 8 16.56 -16.07 3.47
CA TRP A 8 15.64 -17.11 3.94
C TRP A 8 16.26 -18.52 3.88
N GLY A 9 17.37 -18.75 3.17
CA GLY A 9 17.94 -20.11 3.10
C GLY A 9 16.97 -21.12 2.47
N GLN A 10 17.06 -22.39 2.88
CA GLN A 10 16.28 -23.49 2.29
C GLN A 10 14.87 -23.66 2.88
N ASP A 11 14.71 -23.55 4.19
CA ASP A 11 13.43 -23.66 4.88
C ASP A 11 13.48 -22.91 6.21
N GLY A 12 12.31 -22.62 6.78
CA GLY A 12 12.24 -21.93 8.07
C GLY A 12 10.86 -21.35 8.39
N ILE A 13 10.84 -20.50 9.42
CA ILE A 13 9.65 -19.80 9.91
C ILE A 13 9.96 -18.30 10.01
N VAL A 14 9.08 -17.46 9.49
CA VAL A 14 9.22 -16.00 9.52
C VAL A 14 7.90 -15.32 9.88
N ASP A 15 7.99 -14.09 10.38
CA ASP A 15 6.86 -13.17 10.44
C ASP A 15 6.68 -12.52 9.06
N LEU A 16 5.68 -12.98 8.32
CA LEU A 16 5.35 -12.50 6.97
C LEU A 16 5.12 -11.00 6.96
N LYS A 17 4.48 -10.44 7.99
CA LYS A 17 4.21 -9.00 8.06
C LYS A 17 5.51 -8.21 8.09
N HIS A 18 6.45 -8.64 8.93
CA HIS A 18 7.76 -7.99 9.07
C HIS A 18 8.60 -8.09 7.79
N GLU A 19 8.62 -9.26 7.16
CA GLU A 19 9.36 -9.49 5.91
C GLU A 19 8.79 -8.68 4.75
N LEU A 20 7.46 -8.58 4.64
CA LEU A 20 6.78 -7.73 3.66
C LEU A 20 7.05 -6.25 3.92
N GLU A 21 7.06 -5.81 5.19
CA GLU A 21 7.37 -4.43 5.56
C GLU A 21 8.75 -4.00 5.08
N GLN A 22 9.77 -4.83 5.31
CA GLN A 22 11.14 -4.54 4.89
C GLN A 22 11.29 -4.53 3.37
N VAL A 23 10.81 -5.57 2.67
CA VAL A 23 11.02 -5.67 1.22
C VAL A 23 10.24 -4.59 0.45
N LEU A 24 9.03 -4.25 0.88
CA LEU A 24 8.22 -3.20 0.25
C LEU A 24 8.80 -1.81 0.51
N MET A 25 9.35 -1.59 1.71
CA MET A 25 10.10 -0.38 2.00
C MET A 25 11.32 -0.26 1.09
N PHE A 26 12.06 -1.37 0.90
CA PHE A 26 13.20 -1.41 0.00
C PHE A 26 12.84 -1.08 -1.44
N ILE A 27 11.78 -1.71 -1.98
CA ILE A 27 11.29 -1.42 -3.33
C ILE A 27 10.85 0.04 -3.44
N SER A 28 10.11 0.56 -2.45
CA SER A 28 9.61 1.94 -2.47
C SER A 28 10.75 2.95 -2.49
N CYS A 29 11.73 2.79 -1.59
CA CYS A 29 12.93 3.61 -1.59
C CYS A 29 13.67 3.53 -2.92
N ARG A 30 13.93 2.33 -3.45
CA ARG A 30 14.65 2.16 -4.71
C ARG A 30 13.95 2.81 -5.91
N CYS A 31 12.63 2.64 -6.01
CA CYS A 31 11.84 3.24 -7.10
C CYS A 31 11.70 4.76 -6.98
N LEU A 32 11.63 5.29 -5.75
CA LEU A 32 11.40 6.72 -5.52
C LEU A 32 12.69 7.54 -5.49
N LEU A 33 13.78 6.95 -4.99
CA LEU A 33 15.02 7.65 -4.63
C LEU A 33 16.24 7.17 -5.39
N GLY A 34 16.13 6.11 -6.20
CA GLY A 34 17.23 5.60 -7.01
C GLY A 34 18.25 4.77 -6.23
N TYR A 35 19.49 4.78 -6.71
CA TYR A 35 20.62 3.99 -6.20
C TYR A 35 21.39 4.69 -5.06
N GLU A 36 20.95 5.88 -4.69
CA GLU A 36 21.59 6.77 -3.71
C GLU A 36 21.52 6.24 -2.29
N ILE A 37 20.52 5.40 -2.00
CA ILE A 37 20.38 4.83 -0.67
C ILE A 37 21.26 3.58 -0.55
N GLN A 38 22.34 3.73 0.20
CA GLN A 38 23.17 2.61 0.65
C GLN A 38 22.38 1.71 1.62
N GLU A 39 22.74 0.43 1.70
CA GLU A 39 22.06 -0.52 2.59
C GLU A 39 22.06 -0.06 4.07
N MET A 40 23.15 0.53 4.55
CA MET A 40 23.21 1.08 5.92
C MET A 40 22.23 2.24 6.16
N MET A 41 21.94 3.04 5.13
CA MET A 41 20.94 4.12 5.22
C MET A 41 19.52 3.56 5.25
N MET A 42 19.29 2.34 4.74
CA MET A 42 17.96 1.73 4.71
C MET A 42 17.46 1.34 6.10
N GLU A 43 18.33 0.85 6.98
CA GLU A 43 17.95 0.53 8.36
C GLU A 43 17.61 1.79 9.16
N GLU A 44 18.42 2.84 9.03
CA GLU A 44 18.15 4.13 9.67
C GLU A 44 16.81 4.69 9.17
N ILE A 45 16.61 4.78 7.85
CA ILE A 45 15.38 5.27 7.24
C ILE A 45 14.17 4.43 7.70
N TYR A 46 14.30 3.11 7.73
CA TYR A 46 13.25 2.22 8.22
C TYR A 46 12.86 2.53 9.67
N SER A 47 13.84 2.71 10.56
CA SER A 47 13.60 3.04 11.97
C SER A 47 12.90 4.40 12.13
N LEU A 48 13.27 5.39 11.33
CA LEU A 48 12.68 6.73 11.35
C LEU A 48 11.23 6.70 10.86
N PHE A 49 10.94 5.99 9.78
CA PHE A 49 9.55 5.81 9.33
C PHE A 49 8.71 5.01 10.31
N HIS A 50 9.31 4.06 11.03
CA HIS A 50 8.62 3.35 12.10
C HIS A 50 8.21 4.30 13.25
N GLU A 51 9.08 5.23 13.66
CA GLU A 51 8.72 6.27 14.64
C GLU A 51 7.66 7.26 14.11
N LEU A 52 7.70 7.62 12.82
CA LEU A 52 6.62 8.39 12.20
C LEU A 52 5.27 7.64 12.27
N GLY A 53 5.27 6.34 11.98
CA GLY A 53 4.07 5.49 12.00
C GLY A 53 3.43 5.41 13.39
N LYS A 54 4.23 5.39 14.47
CA LYS A 54 3.72 5.44 15.86
C LYS A 54 2.90 6.71 16.15
N GLY A 55 3.14 7.79 15.39
CA GLY A 55 2.39 9.04 15.45
C GLY A 55 0.98 8.97 14.82
N LEU A 56 0.60 7.88 14.14
CA LEU A 56 -0.73 7.69 13.53
C LEU A 56 -1.78 7.11 14.49
N ASN A 57 -1.65 7.35 15.78
CA ASN A 57 -2.67 6.97 16.76
C ASN A 57 -3.71 8.10 16.91
N PHE A 58 -4.90 7.74 17.39
CA PHE A 58 -6.03 8.68 17.53
C PHE A 58 -5.71 9.90 18.41
N PHE A 59 -4.92 9.71 19.47
CA PHE A 59 -4.53 10.79 20.38
C PHE A 59 -3.63 11.82 19.68
N SER A 60 -2.60 11.35 18.98
CA SER A 60 -1.70 12.20 18.19
C SER A 60 -2.41 12.90 17.03
N TYR A 61 -3.48 12.31 16.49
CA TYR A 61 -4.33 12.95 15.48
C TYR A 61 -5.11 14.15 16.04
N LEU A 62 -5.74 13.98 17.22
CA LEU A 62 -6.50 15.06 17.86
C LEU A 62 -5.60 16.15 18.47
N PHE A 63 -4.45 15.76 19.01
CA PHE A 63 -3.52 16.65 19.72
C PHE A 63 -2.11 16.60 19.13
N PRO A 64 -1.91 17.04 17.87
CA PRO A 64 -0.66 16.85 17.14
C PRO A 64 0.52 17.64 17.71
N HIS A 65 0.25 18.71 18.46
CA HIS A 65 1.26 19.60 19.06
C HIS A 65 1.52 19.32 20.55
N MET A 66 0.81 18.36 21.14
CA MET A 66 1.02 18.03 22.54
C MET A 66 2.41 17.37 22.71
N PRO A 67 3.22 17.77 23.70
CA PRO A 67 4.61 17.32 23.84
C PRO A 67 4.71 15.91 24.46
N THR A 68 3.96 14.94 23.93
CA THR A 68 4.05 13.55 24.35
C THR A 68 5.35 12.91 23.85
N PRO A 69 5.88 11.87 24.53
CA PRO A 69 7.08 11.16 24.06
C PRO A 69 6.94 10.62 22.63
N THR A 70 5.73 10.26 22.20
CA THR A 70 5.45 9.80 20.83
C THR A 70 5.54 10.95 19.83
N ASN A 71 4.91 12.09 20.11
CA ASN A 71 4.96 13.26 19.21
C ASN A 71 6.39 13.82 19.10
N GLN A 72 7.13 13.89 20.22
CA GLN A 72 8.53 14.33 20.20
C GLN A 72 9.43 13.41 19.36
N ARG A 73 9.24 12.08 19.45
CA ARG A 73 9.98 11.11 18.62
C ARG A 73 9.60 11.22 17.16
N ARG A 74 8.32 11.37 16.84
CA ARG A 74 7.83 11.66 15.48
C ARG A 74 8.52 12.90 14.91
N ASP A 75 8.56 13.99 15.68
CA ASP A 75 9.12 15.27 15.21
C ASP A 75 10.63 15.19 14.97
N LYS A 76 11.36 14.52 15.89
CA LYS A 76 12.79 14.21 15.69
C LYS A 76 13.02 13.35 14.45
N ALA A 77 12.21 12.31 14.25
CA ALA A 77 12.31 11.44 13.09
C ALA A 77 12.03 12.20 11.78
N HIS A 78 11.04 13.08 11.78
CA HIS A 78 10.70 13.94 10.65
C HIS A 78 11.86 14.87 10.28
N ILE A 79 12.48 15.54 11.26
CA ILE A 79 13.65 16.40 11.03
C ILE A 79 14.79 15.58 10.42
N ARG A 80 15.10 14.42 11.00
CA ARG A 80 16.18 13.56 10.52
C ARG A 80 15.95 13.03 9.11
N LEU A 81 14.74 12.59 8.78
CA LEU A 81 14.38 12.16 7.42
C LEU A 81 14.54 13.30 6.41
N LYS A 82 14.10 14.51 6.78
CA LYS A 82 14.27 15.69 5.93
C LYS A 82 15.76 15.98 5.66
N GLU A 83 16.63 15.86 6.65
CA GLU A 83 18.08 16.03 6.47
C GLU A 83 18.65 14.98 5.51
N ILE A 84 18.28 13.71 5.68
CA ILE A 84 18.72 12.60 4.82
C ILE A 84 18.31 12.86 3.37
N PHE A 85 17.03 13.14 3.12
CA PHE A 85 16.54 13.39 1.76
C PHE A 85 17.12 14.65 1.15
N THR A 86 17.33 15.71 1.92
CA THR A 86 18.00 16.93 1.43
C THR A 86 19.44 16.64 1.00
N LYS A 87 20.18 15.82 1.77
CA LYS A 87 21.54 15.40 1.40
C LYS A 87 21.55 14.59 0.10
N ILE A 88 20.61 13.67 -0.07
CA ILE A 88 20.45 12.88 -1.30
C ILE A 88 20.19 13.79 -2.51
N ILE A 89 19.24 14.73 -2.39
CA ILE A 89 18.91 15.69 -3.45
C ILE A 89 20.15 16.50 -3.86
N ARG A 90 20.90 17.02 -2.88
CA ARG A 90 22.11 17.82 -3.16
C ARG A 90 23.21 17.00 -3.80
N SER A 91 23.41 15.77 -3.32
CA SER A 91 24.39 14.85 -3.91
C SER A 91 24.05 14.56 -5.37
N ARG A 92 22.78 14.27 -5.71
CA ARG A 92 22.33 14.06 -7.09
C ARG A 92 22.55 15.30 -7.97
N ARG A 93 22.23 16.50 -7.46
CA ARG A 93 22.49 17.76 -8.21
C ARG A 93 23.97 17.96 -8.51
N SER A 94 24.85 17.59 -7.59
CA SER A 94 26.30 17.74 -7.78
C SER A 94 26.94 16.66 -8.67
N SER A 95 26.33 15.47 -8.78
CA SER A 95 26.93 14.35 -9.49
C SER A 95 26.73 14.37 -11.01
N ASN A 96 25.92 15.33 -11.52
CA ASN A 96 25.53 15.45 -12.93
C ASN A 96 24.97 14.15 -13.53
N ARG A 97 24.42 13.27 -12.69
CA ARG A 97 23.71 12.04 -13.10
C ARG A 97 22.24 12.35 -13.23
N ALA A 98 21.64 11.94 -14.34
CA ALA A 98 20.19 11.94 -14.53
C ALA A 98 19.71 10.49 -14.57
N GLU A 99 18.77 10.15 -13.71
CA GLU A 99 18.17 8.81 -13.64
C GLU A 99 16.68 8.90 -13.98
N GLU A 100 16.08 7.83 -14.50
CA GLU A 100 14.64 7.79 -14.79
C GLU A 100 13.82 7.39 -13.53
N ASP A 101 13.94 8.18 -12.47
CA ASP A 101 13.25 7.95 -11.18
C ASP A 101 12.36 9.13 -10.74
N VAL A 102 11.56 8.93 -9.68
CA VAL A 102 10.64 9.96 -9.18
C VAL A 102 11.40 11.16 -8.61
N LEU A 103 12.55 10.94 -7.95
CA LEU A 103 13.39 12.00 -7.43
C LEU A 103 13.86 12.94 -8.55
N GLN A 104 14.38 12.41 -9.64
CA GLN A 104 14.82 13.17 -10.80
C GLN A 104 13.64 13.95 -11.41
N ARG A 105 12.50 13.30 -11.61
CA ARG A 105 11.30 13.97 -12.13
C ARG A 105 10.82 15.11 -11.24
N LEU A 106 10.93 14.98 -9.91
CA LEU A 106 10.60 16.05 -8.97
C LEU A 106 11.64 17.18 -9.01
N MET A 107 12.92 16.85 -9.15
CA MET A 107 14.00 17.84 -9.31
C MET A 107 13.85 18.68 -10.58
N ASP A 108 13.42 18.05 -11.67
CA ASP A 108 13.25 18.68 -12.98
C ASP A 108 11.88 19.37 -13.13
N SER A 109 10.96 19.12 -12.19
CA SER A 109 9.61 19.67 -12.23
C SER A 109 9.57 21.18 -11.97
N LYS A 110 8.67 21.85 -12.68
CA LYS A 110 8.31 23.25 -12.48
C LYS A 110 6.80 23.38 -12.26
N TYR A 111 6.43 24.33 -11.41
CA TYR A 111 5.06 24.77 -11.24
C TYR A 111 4.57 25.51 -12.49
N LYS A 112 3.25 25.71 -12.59
CA LYS A 112 2.61 26.38 -13.75
C LYS A 112 3.06 27.83 -13.94
N ASP A 113 3.53 28.48 -12.88
CA ASP A 113 4.11 29.83 -12.90
C ASP A 113 5.60 29.83 -13.32
N GLY A 114 6.18 28.67 -13.64
CA GLY A 114 7.57 28.50 -14.02
C GLY A 114 8.54 28.30 -12.86
N ARG A 115 8.08 28.40 -11.60
CA ARG A 115 8.93 28.20 -10.41
C ARG A 115 9.37 26.74 -10.31
N SER A 116 10.65 26.50 -10.09
CA SER A 116 11.15 25.14 -9.81
C SER A 116 10.72 24.65 -8.42
N THR A 117 10.56 23.34 -8.28
CA THR A 117 10.27 22.71 -6.98
C THR A 117 11.48 22.84 -6.05
N THR A 118 11.26 23.37 -4.83
CA THR A 118 12.31 23.60 -3.84
C THR A 118 12.79 22.30 -3.19
N GLU A 119 14.01 22.28 -2.64
CA GLU A 119 14.54 21.10 -1.93
C GLU A 119 13.64 20.63 -0.77
N ALA A 120 13.01 21.59 -0.08
CA ALA A 120 12.09 21.31 1.01
C ALA A 120 10.78 20.67 0.51
N GLU A 121 10.22 21.17 -0.60
CA GLU A 121 9.04 20.58 -1.25
C GLU A 121 9.34 19.16 -1.75
N ILE A 122 10.47 18.95 -2.45
CA ILE A 122 10.90 17.64 -2.95
C ILE A 122 11.05 16.65 -1.78
N SER A 123 11.78 17.03 -0.73
CA SER A 123 11.98 16.19 0.46
C SER A 123 10.65 15.82 1.12
N GLY A 124 9.73 16.79 1.25
CA GLY A 124 8.41 16.56 1.82
C GLY A 124 7.56 15.61 0.98
N ILE A 125 7.55 15.78 -0.34
CA ILE A 125 6.81 14.91 -1.26
C ILE A 125 7.35 13.48 -1.21
N ILE A 126 8.67 13.29 -1.29
CA ILE A 126 9.31 11.97 -1.22
C ILE A 126 8.95 11.26 0.09
N MET A 127 9.12 11.96 1.21
CA MET A 127 8.79 11.40 2.52
C MET A 127 7.31 10.99 2.60
N ALA A 128 6.41 11.82 2.05
CA ALA A 128 4.98 11.49 2.00
C ALA A 128 4.69 10.26 1.11
N LEU A 129 5.35 10.15 -0.04
CA LEU A 129 5.20 9.01 -0.97
C LEU A 129 5.70 7.71 -0.34
N VAL A 130 6.89 7.72 0.27
CA VAL A 130 7.47 6.54 0.95
C VAL A 130 6.58 6.11 2.12
N PHE A 131 6.14 7.06 2.94
CA PHE A 131 5.26 6.78 4.07
C PHE A 131 3.92 6.18 3.63
N ALA A 132 3.27 6.79 2.63
CA ALA A 132 1.99 6.33 2.11
C ALA A 132 2.09 4.93 1.49
N GLY A 133 3.14 4.69 0.69
CA GLY A 133 3.37 3.40 0.03
C GLY A 133 3.69 2.28 1.02
N LYS A 134 4.55 2.53 2.01
CA LYS A 134 4.97 1.53 2.99
C LYS A 134 3.79 0.91 3.74
N HIS A 135 3.07 1.72 4.52
CA HIS A 135 2.05 1.19 5.43
C HIS A 135 0.90 0.50 4.68
N SER A 136 0.42 1.13 3.60
CA SER A 136 -0.72 0.61 2.84
C SER A 136 -0.39 -0.66 2.06
N SER A 137 0.74 -0.71 1.35
CA SER A 137 1.17 -1.90 0.61
C SER A 137 1.51 -3.06 1.54
N THR A 138 2.14 -2.80 2.70
CA THR A 138 2.42 -3.87 3.67
C THR A 138 1.13 -4.49 4.19
N ALA A 139 0.17 -3.68 4.64
CA ALA A 139 -1.12 -4.19 5.12
C ALA A 139 -1.85 -4.99 4.03
N ALA A 140 -1.97 -4.43 2.82
CA ALA A 140 -2.62 -5.08 1.69
C ALA A 140 -1.93 -6.40 1.31
N SER A 141 -0.61 -6.41 1.26
CA SER A 141 0.18 -7.61 0.93
C SER A 141 0.06 -8.69 2.01
N THR A 142 0.11 -8.31 3.29
CA THR A 142 -0.04 -9.28 4.39
C THR A 142 -1.45 -9.89 4.41
N TRP A 143 -2.50 -9.09 4.22
CA TRP A 143 -3.86 -9.63 4.10
C TRP A 143 -4.04 -10.53 2.88
N THR A 144 -3.45 -10.16 1.74
CA THR A 144 -3.43 -11.01 0.54
C THR A 144 -2.83 -12.37 0.87
N GLY A 145 -1.70 -12.39 1.57
CA GLY A 145 -1.07 -13.63 2.03
C GLY A 145 -1.92 -14.43 2.99
N ALA A 146 -2.44 -13.80 4.03
CA ALA A 146 -3.27 -14.48 5.03
C ALA A 146 -4.48 -15.16 4.38
N PHE A 147 -5.23 -14.45 3.53
CA PHE A 147 -6.39 -15.02 2.85
C PHE A 147 -6.03 -16.09 1.83
N MET A 148 -5.02 -15.83 1.00
CA MET A 148 -4.62 -16.77 -0.05
C MET A 148 -4.05 -18.06 0.54
N LEU A 149 -3.16 -17.98 1.54
CA LEU A 149 -2.58 -19.15 2.20
C LEU A 149 -3.60 -19.94 3.02
N SER A 150 -4.68 -19.30 3.49
CA SER A 150 -5.80 -19.98 4.14
C SER A 150 -6.86 -20.52 3.17
N ASN A 151 -6.71 -20.31 1.86
CA ASN A 151 -7.67 -20.76 0.86
C ASN A 151 -6.98 -21.53 -0.27
N THR A 152 -7.01 -22.86 -0.15
CA THR A 152 -6.35 -23.78 -1.09
C THR A 152 -6.78 -23.58 -2.55
N LYS A 153 -8.06 -23.27 -2.81
CA LYS A 153 -8.56 -23.01 -4.18
C LYS A 153 -7.81 -21.86 -4.83
N PHE A 154 -7.73 -20.72 -4.15
CA PHE A 154 -7.11 -19.52 -4.71
C PHE A 154 -5.58 -19.57 -4.66
N LEU A 155 -4.98 -20.27 -3.69
CA LEU A 155 -3.55 -20.54 -3.68
C LEU A 155 -3.12 -21.35 -4.91
N ILE A 156 -3.80 -22.47 -5.17
CA ILE A 156 -3.51 -23.31 -6.34
C ILE A 156 -3.69 -22.51 -7.63
N ALA A 157 -4.80 -21.78 -7.77
CA ALA A 157 -5.06 -20.97 -8.95
C ALA A 157 -3.97 -19.89 -9.18
N ALA A 158 -3.52 -19.22 -8.11
CA ALA A 158 -2.44 -18.24 -8.21
C ALA A 158 -1.10 -18.89 -8.58
N MET A 159 -0.79 -20.08 -8.04
CA MET A 159 0.43 -20.82 -8.40
C MET A 159 0.42 -21.30 -9.86
N GLU A 160 -0.72 -21.80 -10.36
CA GLU A 160 -0.86 -22.19 -11.77
C GLU A 160 -0.74 -20.98 -12.70
N GLU A 161 -1.31 -19.83 -12.33
CA GLU A 161 -1.08 -18.57 -13.04
C GLU A 161 0.42 -18.24 -13.12
N GLN A 162 1.16 -18.37 -12.01
CA GLN A 162 2.60 -18.08 -12.03
C GLN A 162 3.39 -19.03 -12.94
N LYS A 163 3.02 -20.32 -13.01
CA LYS A 163 3.62 -21.29 -13.94
C LYS A 163 3.34 -20.91 -15.40
N HIS A 164 2.12 -20.49 -15.70
CA HIS A 164 1.76 -20.05 -17.06
C HIS A 164 2.53 -18.80 -17.47
N ILE A 165 2.55 -17.76 -16.61
CA ILE A 165 3.27 -16.52 -16.87
C ILE A 165 4.75 -16.79 -17.11
N ILE A 166 5.39 -17.61 -16.27
CA ILE A 166 6.83 -17.83 -16.40
C ILE A 166 7.21 -18.62 -17.66
N SER A 167 6.34 -19.54 -18.08
CA SER A 167 6.49 -20.27 -19.35
C SER A 167 6.33 -19.35 -20.55
N LYS A 168 5.39 -18.39 -20.50
CA LYS A 168 5.13 -17.45 -21.59
C LYS A 168 6.22 -16.39 -21.75
N TYR A 169 6.79 -15.93 -20.64
CA TYR A 169 7.77 -14.84 -20.61
C TYR A 169 9.22 -15.32 -20.38
N GLU A 170 9.52 -16.60 -20.67
CA GLU A 170 10.88 -17.15 -20.64
C GLU A 170 11.66 -16.85 -19.34
N ASN A 171 11.04 -17.09 -18.19
CA ASN A 171 11.60 -16.79 -16.87
C ASN A 171 11.80 -15.30 -16.51
N GLN A 172 11.31 -14.37 -17.33
CA GLN A 172 11.36 -12.93 -17.05
C GLN A 172 10.02 -12.41 -16.54
N ILE A 173 10.04 -11.55 -15.53
CA ILE A 173 8.85 -10.80 -15.07
C ILE A 173 9.08 -9.34 -15.39
N ASP A 174 8.55 -8.92 -16.53
CA ASP A 174 8.53 -7.53 -16.98
C ASP A 174 7.18 -6.87 -16.66
N TYR A 175 7.00 -5.65 -17.16
CA TYR A 175 5.74 -4.90 -17.00
C TYR A 175 4.54 -5.65 -17.59
N ASN A 176 4.70 -6.31 -18.74
CA ASN A 176 3.61 -7.02 -19.42
C ASN A 176 3.19 -8.28 -18.65
N ALA A 177 4.15 -9.03 -18.12
CA ALA A 177 3.88 -10.18 -17.27
C ALA A 177 3.02 -9.80 -16.05
N LEU A 178 3.29 -8.65 -15.42
CA LEU A 178 2.49 -8.16 -14.29
C LEU A 178 1.07 -7.74 -14.67
N LEU A 179 0.86 -7.25 -15.91
CA LEU A 179 -0.48 -6.91 -16.41
C LEU A 179 -1.34 -8.17 -16.58
N GLU A 180 -0.76 -9.28 -17.00
CA GLU A 180 -1.47 -10.53 -17.28
C GLU A 180 -1.79 -11.39 -16.03
N MET A 181 -1.26 -11.04 -14.85
CA MET A 181 -1.58 -11.73 -13.59
C MET A 181 -2.98 -11.35 -13.07
N ASP A 182 -4.04 -11.89 -13.68
CA ASP A 182 -5.44 -11.61 -13.34
C ASP A 182 -5.87 -12.25 -12.01
N THR A 183 -5.59 -13.53 -11.80
CA THR A 183 -5.92 -14.28 -10.60
C THR A 183 -5.30 -13.64 -9.37
N LEU A 184 -4.00 -13.34 -9.43
CA LEU A 184 -3.32 -12.66 -8.34
C LEU A 184 -3.87 -11.23 -8.14
N HIS A 185 -4.24 -10.52 -9.22
CA HIS A 185 -4.90 -9.22 -9.11
C HIS A 185 -6.21 -9.31 -8.33
N ARG A 186 -7.06 -10.29 -8.66
CA ARG A 186 -8.34 -10.52 -8.00
C ARG A 186 -8.17 -10.91 -6.53
N CYS A 187 -7.16 -11.71 -6.20
CA CYS A 187 -6.79 -12.01 -4.80
C CYS A 187 -6.42 -10.74 -4.01
N ILE A 188 -5.55 -9.91 -4.57
CA ILE A 188 -5.12 -8.65 -3.94
C ILE A 188 -6.33 -7.71 -3.76
N LYS A 189 -7.16 -7.58 -4.80
CA LYS A 189 -8.35 -6.73 -4.81
C LYS A 189 -9.36 -7.17 -3.75
N GLU A 190 -9.58 -8.48 -3.58
CA GLU A 190 -10.49 -9.01 -2.55
C GLU A 190 -9.95 -8.82 -1.14
N ALA A 191 -8.66 -9.06 -0.93
CA ALA A 191 -8.03 -8.83 0.36
C ALA A 191 -8.18 -7.37 0.80
N MET A 192 -7.98 -6.42 -0.11
CA MET A 192 -8.18 -4.99 0.17
C MET A 192 -9.65 -4.56 0.27
N ARG A 193 -10.58 -5.26 -0.40
CA ARG A 193 -12.03 -5.04 -0.19
C ARG A 193 -12.41 -5.40 1.25
N MET A 194 -11.95 -6.57 1.73
CA MET A 194 -12.25 -7.06 3.07
C MET A 194 -11.55 -6.27 4.17
N HIS A 195 -10.28 -5.92 3.93
CA HIS A 195 -9.43 -5.16 4.83
C HIS A 195 -8.79 -3.97 4.13
N THR A 196 -9.52 -2.85 4.10
CA THR A 196 -9.06 -1.63 3.42
C THR A 196 -8.01 -0.90 4.27
N PRO A 197 -6.86 -0.51 3.70
CA PRO A 197 -5.84 0.24 4.44
C PRO A 197 -6.34 1.59 4.98
N SER A 198 -7.28 2.23 4.29
CA SER A 198 -7.98 3.43 4.80
C SER A 198 -9.43 3.06 5.06
N GLN A 199 -9.87 3.09 6.33
CA GLN A 199 -11.22 2.71 6.75
C GLN A 199 -12.28 3.77 6.47
N MET A 200 -11.87 5.04 6.45
CA MET A 200 -12.75 6.16 6.20
C MET A 200 -11.99 7.31 5.53
N LEU A 201 -12.69 8.07 4.69
CA LEU A 201 -12.19 9.30 4.10
C LEU A 201 -13.01 10.46 4.68
N ILE A 202 -12.32 11.47 5.22
CA ILE A 202 -12.95 12.62 5.86
C ILE A 202 -12.79 13.85 4.97
N ARG A 203 -13.85 14.66 4.84
CA ARG A 203 -13.86 15.96 4.16
C ARG A 203 -14.58 16.98 5.02
N LYS A 204 -14.13 18.24 4.98
CA LYS A 204 -14.85 19.36 5.60
C LYS A 204 -15.64 20.12 4.53
N ALA A 205 -16.93 20.33 4.76
CA ALA A 205 -17.77 21.14 3.88
C ALA A 205 -17.38 22.62 4.01
N HIS A 206 -16.78 23.19 2.97
CA HIS A 206 -16.41 24.62 2.96
C HIS A 206 -17.53 25.55 2.47
N LYS A 207 -18.59 24.98 1.88
CA LYS A 207 -19.80 25.67 1.42
C LYS A 207 -21.01 24.76 1.61
N ASN A 208 -22.21 25.35 1.64
CA ASN A 208 -23.45 24.58 1.60
C ASN A 208 -23.57 23.90 0.22
N PHE A 209 -24.00 22.65 0.21
CA PHE A 209 -24.31 21.92 -1.02
C PHE A 209 -25.32 20.81 -0.74
N LYS A 210 -25.92 20.27 -1.80
CA LYS A 210 -26.90 19.19 -1.71
C LYS A 210 -26.30 17.86 -2.15
N VAL A 211 -26.77 16.77 -1.55
CA VAL A 211 -26.50 15.40 -1.99
C VAL A 211 -27.83 14.72 -2.26
N GLN A 212 -27.95 14.08 -3.42
CA GLN A 212 -29.11 13.27 -3.78
C GLN A 212 -28.80 11.80 -3.47
N ALA A 213 -29.67 11.15 -2.71
CA ALA A 213 -29.63 9.70 -2.51
C ALA A 213 -30.14 8.95 -3.75
N LYS A 214 -29.87 7.65 -3.82
CA LYS A 214 -30.25 6.81 -4.97
C LYS A 214 -31.77 6.80 -5.20
N GLU A 215 -32.55 6.95 -4.14
CA GLU A 215 -34.01 7.00 -4.14
C GLU A 215 -34.57 8.38 -4.53
N GLY A 216 -33.70 9.32 -4.94
CA GLY A 216 -34.08 10.65 -5.43
C GLY A 216 -34.21 11.72 -4.34
N LYS A 217 -34.22 11.35 -3.06
CA LYS A 217 -34.29 12.29 -1.94
C LYS A 217 -33.02 13.14 -1.83
N GLU A 218 -33.20 14.46 -1.77
CA GLU A 218 -32.12 15.42 -1.54
C GLU A 218 -31.88 15.69 -0.06
N TYR A 219 -30.62 15.92 0.29
CA TYR A 219 -30.17 16.30 1.62
C TYR A 219 -29.26 17.52 1.53
N ASP A 220 -29.56 18.56 2.31
CA ASP A 220 -28.69 19.71 2.47
C ASP A 220 -27.52 19.38 3.40
N ILE A 221 -26.30 19.70 2.96
CA ILE A 221 -25.06 19.57 3.73
C ILE A 221 -24.56 20.98 4.08
N PRO A 222 -24.68 21.41 5.35
CA PRO A 222 -24.22 22.73 5.77
C PRO A 222 -22.69 22.87 5.74
N LYS A 223 -22.24 24.10 5.50
CA LYS A 223 -20.85 24.52 5.69
C LYS A 223 -20.42 24.22 7.13
N GLY A 224 -19.21 23.71 7.28
CA GLY A 224 -18.60 23.38 8.56
C GLY A 224 -18.74 21.90 8.96
N HIS A 225 -19.70 21.17 8.38
CA HIS A 225 -19.88 19.74 8.67
C HIS A 225 -18.70 18.91 8.14
N ASN A 226 -18.35 17.87 8.92
CA ASN A 226 -17.46 16.82 8.46
C ASN A 226 -18.28 15.74 7.75
N ILE A 227 -17.84 15.36 6.56
CA ILE A 227 -18.40 14.29 5.75
C ILE A 227 -17.45 13.11 5.87
N VAL A 228 -17.97 11.97 6.31
CA VAL A 228 -17.23 10.73 6.48
C VAL A 228 -17.72 9.73 5.44
N ILE A 229 -16.79 9.20 4.65
CA ILE A 229 -17.05 8.15 3.66
C ILE A 229 -16.46 6.86 4.24
N PRO A 230 -17.29 5.94 4.78
CA PRO A 230 -16.81 4.73 5.44
C PRO A 230 -16.48 3.65 4.40
N THR A 231 -15.31 3.72 3.80
CA THR A 231 -14.84 2.78 2.76
C THR A 231 -14.89 1.32 3.24
N ALA A 232 -14.57 1.05 4.51
CA ALA A 232 -14.64 -0.30 5.09
C ALA A 232 -16.07 -0.88 5.12
N LEU A 233 -17.08 -0.01 5.22
CA LEU A 233 -18.50 -0.40 5.16
C LEU A 233 -18.97 -0.49 3.71
N ASN A 234 -18.64 0.52 2.89
CA ASN A 234 -19.04 0.58 1.48
C ASN A 234 -18.58 -0.67 0.71
N ASN A 235 -17.36 -1.12 0.96
CA ASN A 235 -16.78 -2.32 0.37
C ASN A 235 -17.48 -3.63 0.82
N LYS A 236 -18.49 -3.56 1.69
CA LYS A 236 -19.23 -4.71 2.25
C LYS A 236 -20.75 -4.56 2.09
N LEU A 237 -21.23 -3.61 1.30
CA LEU A 237 -22.66 -3.43 1.05
C LEU A 237 -23.23 -4.63 0.27
N ALA A 238 -24.22 -5.31 0.86
CA ALA A 238 -24.79 -6.54 0.30
C ALA A 238 -25.50 -6.36 -1.05
N HIS A 239 -25.95 -5.15 -1.38
CA HIS A 239 -26.54 -4.85 -2.69
C HIS A 239 -25.49 -4.65 -3.80
N VAL A 240 -24.20 -4.59 -3.44
CA VAL A 240 -23.07 -4.55 -4.37
C VAL A 240 -22.37 -5.92 -4.36
N TYR A 241 -22.08 -6.44 -3.17
CA TYR A 241 -21.28 -7.64 -2.99
C TYR A 241 -22.10 -8.79 -2.41
N SER A 242 -22.19 -9.88 -3.15
CA SER A 242 -22.85 -11.10 -2.69
C SER A 242 -22.02 -11.77 -1.59
N ASN A 243 -22.65 -12.19 -0.48
CA ASN A 243 -21.96 -12.74 0.70
C ASN A 243 -20.73 -11.90 1.10
N PRO A 244 -20.91 -10.63 1.49
CA PRO A 244 -19.82 -9.63 1.54
C PRO A 244 -18.71 -9.93 2.55
N HIS A 245 -18.95 -10.88 3.46
CA HIS A 245 -17.99 -11.32 4.49
C HIS A 245 -17.14 -12.54 4.08
N VAL A 246 -17.41 -13.13 2.91
CA VAL A 246 -16.66 -14.26 2.37
C VAL A 246 -15.53 -13.75 1.47
N TYR A 247 -14.31 -14.27 1.67
CA TYR A 247 -13.18 -14.04 0.78
C TYR A 247 -13.39 -14.81 -0.53
N ASP A 248 -13.72 -14.07 -1.58
CA ASP A 248 -14.04 -14.63 -2.89
C ASP A 248 -13.52 -13.74 -4.03
N PRO A 249 -12.25 -13.90 -4.44
CA PRO A 249 -11.67 -13.26 -5.62
C PRO A 249 -12.45 -13.43 -6.93
N ASP A 250 -13.25 -14.50 -7.07
CA ASP A 250 -14.03 -14.72 -8.30
C ASP A 250 -15.13 -13.67 -8.51
N ARG A 251 -15.47 -12.88 -7.47
CA ARG A 251 -16.43 -11.77 -7.60
C ARG A 251 -16.00 -10.66 -8.54
N PHE A 252 -14.69 -10.54 -8.78
CA PHE A 252 -14.14 -9.57 -9.73
C PHE A 252 -13.85 -10.18 -11.11
N GLY A 253 -14.11 -11.47 -11.29
CA GLY A 253 -13.90 -12.15 -12.55
C GLY A 253 -15.00 -11.86 -13.58
N PRO A 254 -14.77 -12.26 -14.86
CA PRO A 254 -15.76 -12.16 -15.92
C PRO A 254 -17.11 -12.78 -15.52
N GLY A 255 -18.21 -12.09 -15.81
CA GLY A 255 -19.57 -12.54 -15.52
C GLY A 255 -20.12 -12.15 -14.15
N ARG A 256 -19.28 -11.74 -13.19
CA ARG A 256 -19.72 -11.21 -11.88
C ARG A 256 -19.44 -9.71 -11.75
N GLU A 257 -18.18 -9.32 -11.90
CA GLU A 257 -17.73 -7.92 -11.91
C GLU A 257 -18.44 -7.04 -10.85
N GLU A 258 -18.56 -7.56 -9.62
CA GLU A 258 -19.45 -6.99 -8.60
C GLU A 258 -19.07 -5.55 -8.21
N ASP A 259 -17.81 -5.17 -8.39
CA ASP A 259 -17.33 -3.80 -8.22
C ASP A 259 -17.80 -2.81 -9.29
N LYS A 260 -18.64 -3.24 -10.24
CA LYS A 260 -19.31 -2.38 -11.21
C LYS A 260 -20.80 -2.20 -10.92
N VAL A 261 -21.40 -3.07 -10.09
CA VAL A 261 -22.85 -3.13 -9.84
C VAL A 261 -23.40 -1.82 -9.24
N GLY A 262 -22.69 -1.22 -8.29
CA GLY A 262 -23.05 0.06 -7.66
C GLY A 262 -22.55 1.29 -8.42
N GLY A 263 -21.99 1.13 -9.62
CA GLY A 263 -21.37 2.20 -10.41
C GLY A 263 -19.96 2.56 -9.96
N LYS A 264 -19.53 3.80 -10.28
CA LYS A 264 -18.14 4.28 -10.14
C LYS A 264 -17.55 4.22 -8.72
N PHE A 265 -18.38 4.08 -7.70
CA PHE A 265 -17.98 4.10 -6.29
C PHE A 265 -18.36 2.81 -5.54
N SER A 266 -18.54 1.69 -6.25
CA SER A 266 -18.80 0.39 -5.64
C SER A 266 -17.61 -0.10 -4.79
N LEU A 267 -16.39 0.05 -5.31
CA LEU A 267 -15.14 -0.25 -4.61
C LEU A 267 -14.38 1.06 -4.38
N THR A 268 -14.16 1.42 -3.11
CA THR A 268 -13.58 2.73 -2.74
C THR A 268 -12.27 2.61 -1.96
N THR A 269 -11.62 1.44 -2.01
CA THR A 269 -10.34 1.15 -1.34
C THR A 269 -9.26 2.21 -1.60
N PHE A 270 -9.18 2.71 -2.83
CA PHE A 270 -8.22 3.75 -3.24
C PHE A 270 -8.83 5.16 -3.31
N GLY A 271 -10.04 5.34 -2.76
CA GLY A 271 -10.82 6.56 -2.89
C GLY A 271 -11.43 6.74 -4.27
N GLY A 272 -11.69 7.99 -4.65
CA GLY A 272 -12.32 8.34 -5.92
C GLY A 272 -12.29 9.84 -6.23
N GLY A 273 -12.61 10.19 -7.47
CA GLY A 273 -12.63 11.58 -7.95
C GLY A 273 -11.25 12.23 -7.98
N ARG A 274 -11.18 13.53 -7.70
CA ARG A 274 -9.94 14.33 -7.81
C ARG A 274 -8.82 13.90 -6.84
N HIS A 275 -9.16 13.25 -5.73
CA HIS A 275 -8.22 12.79 -4.71
C HIS A 275 -8.11 11.26 -4.67
N ILE A 276 -8.36 10.58 -5.79
CA ILE A 276 -8.07 9.15 -5.93
C ILE A 276 -6.57 8.90 -5.74
N CYS A 277 -6.21 7.76 -5.18
CA CYS A 277 -4.80 7.40 -4.96
C CYS A 277 -4.02 7.43 -6.29
N PRO A 278 -3.00 8.29 -6.43
CA PRO A 278 -2.21 8.38 -7.66
C PRO A 278 -1.31 7.15 -7.85
N ALA A 279 -1.02 6.42 -6.76
CA ALA A 279 -0.16 5.24 -6.76
C ALA A 279 -0.92 3.92 -6.89
N MET A 280 -2.19 3.91 -7.29
CA MET A 280 -3.01 2.68 -7.37
C MET A 280 -2.34 1.60 -8.22
N ALA A 281 -1.94 1.92 -9.46
CA ALA A 281 -1.27 0.97 -10.34
C ALA A 281 0.06 0.48 -9.77
N TYR A 282 0.85 1.41 -9.19
CA TYR A 282 2.10 1.08 -8.53
C TYR A 282 1.90 0.10 -7.37
N ALA A 283 0.90 0.32 -6.51
CA ALA A 283 0.61 -0.56 -5.38
C ALA A 283 0.26 -1.99 -5.85
N TYR A 284 -0.60 -2.12 -6.88
CA TYR A 284 -0.90 -3.44 -7.45
C TYR A 284 0.35 -4.12 -8.01
N PHE A 285 1.17 -3.41 -8.79
CA PHE A 285 2.40 -3.99 -9.34
C PHE A 285 3.38 -4.41 -8.26
N GLN A 286 3.56 -3.57 -7.23
CA GLN A 286 4.44 -3.85 -6.11
C GLN A 286 4.02 -5.12 -5.37
N ILE A 287 2.73 -5.27 -5.06
CA ILE A 287 2.18 -6.44 -4.37
C ILE A 287 2.24 -7.69 -5.27
N LYS A 288 1.86 -7.57 -6.55
CA LYS A 288 1.97 -8.66 -7.53
C LYS A 288 3.42 -9.15 -7.68
N LEU A 289 4.38 -8.24 -7.78
CA LEU A 289 5.79 -8.58 -7.90
C LEU A 289 6.27 -9.38 -6.69
N VAL A 290 5.90 -8.96 -5.48
CA VAL A 290 6.28 -9.65 -4.25
C VAL A 290 5.66 -11.04 -4.17
N TRP A 291 4.34 -11.16 -4.37
CA TRP A 291 3.65 -12.45 -4.31
C TRP A 291 4.02 -13.39 -5.46
N SER A 292 4.23 -12.87 -6.68
CA SER A 292 4.76 -13.64 -7.81
C SER A 292 6.12 -14.25 -7.48
N HIS A 293 7.02 -13.49 -6.84
CA HIS A 293 8.30 -14.04 -6.42
C HIS A 293 8.13 -15.10 -5.34
N LEU A 294 7.33 -14.82 -4.30
CA LEU A 294 7.11 -15.76 -3.19
C LEU A 294 6.52 -17.09 -3.69
N LEU A 295 5.43 -17.05 -4.47
CA LEU A 295 4.73 -18.23 -4.98
C LEU A 295 5.56 -19.09 -5.93
N ARG A 296 6.53 -18.50 -6.64
CA ARG A 296 7.40 -19.24 -7.58
C ARG A 296 8.61 -19.87 -6.94
N ASN A 297 9.05 -19.36 -5.79
CA ASN A 297 10.32 -19.75 -5.19
C ASN A 297 10.14 -20.51 -3.87
N PHE A 298 8.94 -20.49 -3.29
CA PHE A 298 8.69 -21.08 -1.98
C PHE A 298 7.33 -21.78 -1.93
N GLU A 299 7.33 -22.96 -1.32
CA GLU A 299 6.14 -23.52 -0.71
C GLU A 299 5.88 -22.80 0.60
N LEU A 300 4.73 -22.15 0.74
CA LEU A 300 4.37 -21.34 1.90
C LEU A 300 3.16 -21.92 2.63
N ARG A 301 3.19 -21.91 3.97
CA ARG A 301 2.04 -22.29 4.80
C ARG A 301 1.84 -21.31 5.94
N LEU A 302 0.61 -20.85 6.13
CA LEU A 302 0.25 -20.06 7.31
C LEU A 302 0.21 -20.98 8.54
N ILE A 303 1.02 -20.68 9.55
CA ILE A 303 1.11 -21.50 10.79
C ILE A 303 0.55 -20.78 12.02
N SER A 304 0.46 -19.45 11.99
CA SER A 304 -0.33 -18.70 12.98
C SER A 304 -1.83 -18.84 12.71
N PRO A 305 -2.70 -18.60 13.72
CA PRO A 305 -4.12 -18.35 13.47
C PRO A 305 -4.32 -17.23 12.45
N PHE A 306 -5.49 -17.24 11.79
CA PHE A 306 -5.86 -16.15 10.88
C PHE A 306 -5.84 -14.81 11.65
N PRO A 307 -5.15 -13.78 11.15
CA PRO A 307 -4.94 -12.56 11.91
C PRO A 307 -6.23 -11.74 12.07
N GLU A 308 -6.38 -11.12 13.22
CA GLU A 308 -7.42 -10.11 13.48
C GLU A 308 -6.99 -8.73 12.96
N ALA A 309 -7.94 -7.82 12.70
CA ALA A 309 -7.63 -6.44 12.38
C ALA A 309 -7.30 -5.61 13.64
N ASP A 310 -6.27 -4.77 13.55
CA ASP A 310 -5.88 -3.82 14.60
C ASP A 310 -6.70 -2.52 14.51
N PHE A 311 -7.75 -2.42 15.32
CA PHE A 311 -8.62 -1.24 15.38
C PHE A 311 -8.03 -0.08 16.20
N SER A 312 -6.85 -0.24 16.82
CA SER A 312 -6.19 0.87 17.53
C SER A 312 -5.52 1.88 16.58
N LYS A 313 -5.40 1.50 15.31
CA LYS A 313 -4.80 2.30 14.23
C LYS A 313 -5.88 2.78 13.26
N LEU A 314 -5.57 3.85 12.53
CA LEU A 314 -6.47 4.40 11.49
C LEU A 314 -6.69 3.44 10.29
N GLY A 315 -5.79 2.48 10.08
CA GLY A 315 -5.88 1.46 9.03
C GLY A 315 -6.09 0.05 9.58
N GLN A 316 -6.72 -0.83 8.78
CA GLN A 316 -6.91 -2.25 9.13
C GLN A 316 -5.63 -3.03 8.88
N GLU A 317 -4.61 -2.84 9.71
CA GLU A 317 -3.43 -3.70 9.68
C GLU A 317 -3.70 -5.03 10.40
N PRO A 318 -3.07 -6.15 9.99
CA PRO A 318 -3.07 -7.37 10.79
C PRO A 318 -2.47 -7.13 12.17
N LYS A 319 -3.18 -7.57 13.21
CA LYS A 319 -2.76 -7.48 14.61
C LYS A 319 -1.71 -8.55 14.92
N GLY A 320 -0.66 -8.15 15.65
CA GLY A 320 0.42 -9.07 16.03
C GLY A 320 1.28 -9.52 14.84
N LYS A 321 1.86 -10.71 14.97
CA LYS A 321 2.72 -11.36 13.98
C LYS A 321 1.88 -12.28 13.09
N VAL A 322 2.27 -12.40 11.83
CA VAL A 322 1.64 -13.35 10.88
C VAL A 322 2.68 -14.39 10.52
N MET A 323 2.68 -15.51 11.24
CA MET A 323 3.75 -16.51 11.13
C MET A 323 3.47 -17.47 9.97
N ILE A 324 4.45 -17.62 9.08
CA ILE A 324 4.43 -18.60 8.00
C ILE A 324 5.63 -19.52 8.10
N SER A 325 5.46 -20.77 7.68
CA SER A 325 6.59 -21.62 7.30
C SER A 325 6.82 -21.54 5.80
N TYR A 326 8.08 -21.70 5.39
CA TYR A 326 8.46 -21.74 3.99
C TYR A 326 9.44 -22.87 3.71
N LYS A 327 9.43 -23.37 2.47
CA LYS A 327 10.45 -24.24 1.90
C LYS A 327 10.76 -23.79 0.48
N ARG A 328 12.03 -23.52 0.19
CA ARG A 328 12.49 -23.11 -1.14
C ARG A 328 12.40 -24.29 -2.11
N HIS A 329 11.97 -24.00 -3.34
CA HIS A 329 11.97 -24.97 -4.44
C HIS A 329 13.38 -25.30 -4.93
#